data_AF-A0A2N9PBI6-F1
#
_entry.id   AF-A0A2N9PBI6-F1
#
_cell.length_a   1.000
_cell.length_b   1.000
_cell.length_c   1.000
_cell.angle_alpha   90.00
_cell.angle_beta   90.00
_cell.angle_gamma   90.00
#
_symmetry.space_group_name_H-M   'P 1'
#
loop_
_entity.id
_entity.type
_entity.pdbx_description
1 polymer ?
#
loop_
_entity_poly.entity_id
_entity_poly.type
_entity_poly.pdbx_seq_one_letter_code
_entity_poly.pdbx_strand_id
1 'polypeptide(L)'
;MGKTKGVKKEEKKTTGKCPNCDKDTTVAELRQIFEHADLTTLTKVAATYNKYMKELGMNTCWNKAHFFAQARIESGASLHVSGGENFNWYWESLITTFSAFQTAEGKEKAKLWGRTIKDRRDPKCVDVSQENQKKIANYAYSPPAEKAKELENTQPNDGWNFRGKGLLQLTGRNAYTYANTYTKKEGANIIINPDLVVSDVSIAVLSSMAFWKWKDIGKLTKGNNSTKKICVKVGKDIDGNHSKKQKTFSESTSIVFKTIQCKLTNKSKTTTTVKKAPWMPYAMGEIGQKAILGNTNNPRISEYFNASTNGKGNNESTNWCGAFASWCFSQAGYTPPALSCRAAMWQFWKQDRPIYGSAAVIDWDRNQLAKQGGKDGAVGGDGHITFVVGKSADGKYYYCVGGNQGGSKGARTVKISKYSKNDIDWFVIPPNYNPTDEEYELKTMTSESDVDSANSTRS
;
A
#
# COMPACT_ATOMS: atom_id res chain seq x y z
N MET A 1 -25.70 -49.11 -45.05
CA MET A 1 -25.58 -48.89 -43.59
C MET A 1 -24.28 -48.15 -43.30
N GLY A 2 -24.29 -46.81 -43.34
CA GLY A 2 -23.13 -45.98 -43.01
C GLY A 2 -23.38 -45.24 -41.70
N LYS A 3 -22.67 -45.61 -40.64
CA LYS A 3 -22.75 -44.96 -39.33
C LYS A 3 -21.98 -43.63 -39.37
N THR A 4 -22.69 -42.51 -39.34
CA THR A 4 -22.10 -41.18 -39.19
C THR A 4 -21.71 -40.96 -37.73
N LYS A 5 -20.41 -40.88 -37.45
CA LYS A 5 -19.86 -40.50 -36.13
C LYS A 5 -20.21 -39.03 -35.86
N GLY A 6 -21.00 -38.78 -34.82
CA GLY A 6 -21.22 -37.45 -34.26
C GLY A 6 -19.94 -36.91 -33.65
N VAL A 7 -19.38 -35.87 -34.25
CA VAL A 7 -18.30 -35.07 -33.66
C VAL A 7 -18.94 -34.20 -32.58
N LYS A 8 -18.72 -34.55 -31.31
CA LYS A 8 -18.97 -33.64 -30.18
C LYS A 8 -18.07 -32.42 -30.38
N LYS A 9 -18.66 -31.26 -30.65
CA LYS A 9 -17.98 -29.97 -30.48
C LYS A 9 -17.67 -29.82 -29.00
N GLU A 10 -16.41 -29.98 -28.63
CA GLU A 10 -15.90 -29.52 -27.34
C GLU A 10 -16.15 -28.02 -27.22
N GLU A 11 -16.92 -27.63 -26.21
CA GLU A 11 -17.02 -26.25 -25.76
C GLU A 11 -15.64 -25.76 -25.36
N LYS A 12 -15.13 -24.75 -26.08
CA LYS A 12 -13.95 -24.00 -25.67
C LYS A 12 -14.21 -23.36 -24.30
N LYS A 13 -13.59 -23.92 -23.25
CA LYS A 13 -13.46 -23.26 -21.94
C LYS A 13 -12.85 -21.87 -22.11
N THR A 14 -13.63 -20.83 -21.86
CA THR A 14 -13.16 -19.43 -21.81
C THR A 14 -12.28 -19.25 -20.58
N THR A 15 -10.97 -19.31 -20.75
CA THR A 15 -9.98 -18.94 -19.73
C THR A 15 -9.91 -17.41 -19.57
N GLY A 16 -9.90 -16.91 -18.34
CA GLY A 16 -9.13 -15.69 -18.00
C GLY A 16 -9.84 -14.35 -17.80
N LYS A 17 -11.17 -14.27 -17.59
CA LYS A 17 -11.83 -12.99 -17.19
C LYS A 17 -12.08 -12.98 -15.68
N CYS A 18 -11.63 -11.94 -14.97
CA CYS A 18 -11.90 -11.84 -13.53
C CYS A 18 -13.41 -11.68 -13.26
N PRO A 19 -13.98 -12.43 -12.30
CA PRO A 19 -15.42 -12.40 -12.02
C PRO A 19 -15.92 -11.09 -11.40
N ASN A 20 -15.04 -10.26 -10.84
CA ASN A 20 -15.41 -9.02 -10.13
C ASN A 20 -15.10 -7.76 -10.96
N CYS A 21 -14.28 -7.90 -12.00
CA CYS A 21 -13.76 -6.80 -12.80
C CYS A 21 -14.83 -6.19 -13.76
N ASP A 22 -16.05 -6.72 -13.82
CA ASP A 22 -17.20 -6.12 -14.52
C ASP A 22 -18.43 -5.92 -13.62
N LYS A 23 -18.37 -6.38 -12.36
CA LYS A 23 -19.48 -6.23 -11.42
C LYS A 23 -19.71 -4.76 -11.12
N ASP A 24 -20.95 -4.40 -10.85
CA ASP A 24 -21.27 -3.06 -10.39
C ASP A 24 -20.67 -2.82 -9.01
N THR A 25 -20.13 -1.62 -8.81
CA THR A 25 -19.78 -1.10 -7.49
C THR A 25 -21.07 -0.83 -6.73
N THR A 26 -21.20 -1.39 -5.54
CA THR A 26 -22.40 -1.29 -4.71
C THR A 26 -22.30 -0.18 -3.67
N VAL A 27 -23.46 0.31 -3.20
CA VAL A 27 -23.52 1.25 -2.07
C VAL A 27 -22.89 0.66 -0.82
N ALA A 28 -23.05 -0.64 -0.57
CA ALA A 28 -22.47 -1.32 0.59
C ALA A 28 -20.93 -1.39 0.53
N GLU A 29 -20.35 -1.58 -0.65
CA GLU A 29 -18.90 -1.48 -0.85
C GLU A 29 -18.41 -0.04 -0.64
N LEU A 30 -19.11 0.95 -1.19
CA LEU A 30 -18.73 2.35 -1.00
C LEU A 30 -18.88 2.81 0.46
N ARG A 31 -19.87 2.31 1.21
CA ARG A 31 -20.05 2.58 2.64
C ARG A 31 -18.86 2.13 3.48
N GLN A 32 -18.19 1.04 3.10
CA GLN A 32 -16.97 0.57 3.77
C GLN A 32 -15.76 1.48 3.52
N ILE A 33 -15.80 2.30 2.47
CA ILE A 33 -14.74 3.24 2.12
C ILE A 33 -15.05 4.63 2.68
N PHE A 34 -16.30 5.07 2.52
CA PHE A 34 -16.81 6.40 2.87
C PHE A 34 -17.85 6.28 3.99
N GLU A 35 -17.38 5.94 5.18
CA GLU A 35 -18.20 5.58 6.34
C GLU A 35 -19.24 6.64 6.69
N HIS A 36 -18.93 7.93 6.45
CA HIS A 36 -19.78 9.06 6.84
C HIS A 36 -20.55 9.71 5.67
N ALA A 37 -20.44 9.19 4.44
CA ALA A 37 -21.17 9.75 3.30
C ALA A 37 -22.67 9.44 3.41
N ASP A 38 -23.57 10.36 3.05
CA ASP A 38 -25.00 10.04 3.08
C ASP A 38 -25.40 9.02 1.99
N LEU A 39 -26.54 8.36 2.18
CA LEU A 39 -27.00 7.32 1.26
C LEU A 39 -27.22 7.85 -0.16
N THR A 40 -27.79 9.06 -0.30
CA THR A 40 -28.05 9.69 -1.61
C THR A 40 -26.76 9.93 -2.38
N THR A 41 -25.73 10.43 -1.71
CA THR A 41 -24.38 10.61 -2.28
C THR A 41 -23.81 9.27 -2.75
N LEU A 42 -23.82 8.23 -1.90
CA LEU A 42 -23.30 6.92 -2.28
C LEU A 42 -24.06 6.29 -3.45
N THR A 43 -25.39 6.45 -3.50
CA THR A 43 -26.22 5.99 -4.61
C THR A 43 -25.85 6.69 -5.92
N LYS A 44 -25.67 8.02 -5.90
CA LYS A 44 -25.24 8.79 -7.08
C LYS A 44 -23.84 8.38 -7.56
N VAL A 45 -22.90 8.18 -6.62
CA VAL A 45 -21.54 7.73 -6.93
C VAL A 45 -21.55 6.36 -7.58
N ALA A 46 -22.25 5.38 -6.97
CA ALA A 46 -22.34 4.03 -7.52
C ALA A 46 -22.98 4.04 -8.91
N ALA A 47 -24.14 4.69 -9.06
CA ALA A 47 -24.85 4.76 -10.34
C ALA A 47 -24.00 5.39 -11.44
N THR A 48 -23.36 6.53 -11.16
CA THR A 48 -22.50 7.22 -12.13
C THR A 48 -21.28 6.40 -12.49
N TYR A 49 -20.59 5.85 -11.48
CA TYR A 49 -19.40 5.03 -11.72
C TYR A 49 -19.74 3.81 -12.58
N ASN A 50 -20.80 3.08 -12.25
CA ASN A 50 -21.21 1.88 -12.97
C ASN A 50 -21.64 2.18 -14.42
N LYS A 51 -22.34 3.30 -14.64
CA LYS A 51 -22.75 3.75 -15.97
C LYS A 51 -21.54 3.95 -16.91
N TYR A 52 -20.45 4.51 -16.41
CA TYR A 52 -19.32 4.95 -17.24
C TYR A 52 -18.06 4.07 -17.14
N MET A 53 -17.94 3.19 -16.14
CA MET A 53 -16.69 2.46 -15.89
C MET A 53 -16.23 1.61 -17.07
N LYS A 54 -17.14 1.06 -17.89
CA LYS A 54 -16.76 0.26 -19.07
C LYS A 54 -16.22 1.15 -20.19
N GLU A 55 -16.92 2.22 -20.52
CA GLU A 55 -16.51 3.20 -21.54
C GLU A 55 -15.14 3.81 -21.20
N LEU A 56 -14.93 4.16 -19.93
CA LEU A 56 -13.69 4.75 -19.45
C LEU A 56 -12.59 3.72 -19.14
N GLY A 57 -12.86 2.41 -19.26
CA GLY A 57 -11.90 1.33 -18.98
C GLY A 57 -11.52 1.22 -17.49
N MET A 58 -12.42 1.64 -16.61
CA MET A 58 -12.28 1.69 -15.15
C MET A 58 -13.06 0.59 -14.41
N ASN A 59 -13.66 -0.35 -15.14
CA ASN A 59 -14.43 -1.46 -14.59
C ASN A 59 -13.59 -2.44 -13.74
N THR A 60 -12.28 -2.51 -13.99
CA THR A 60 -11.40 -3.45 -13.29
C THR A 60 -11.33 -3.18 -11.77
N CYS A 61 -11.25 -4.25 -10.96
CA CYS A 61 -11.00 -4.22 -9.53
C CYS A 61 -9.82 -3.32 -9.16
N TRP A 62 -8.74 -3.39 -9.94
CA TRP A 62 -7.55 -2.55 -9.74
C TRP A 62 -7.84 -1.08 -9.98
N ASN A 63 -8.58 -0.74 -11.06
CA ASN A 63 -9.00 0.64 -11.31
C ASN A 63 -9.90 1.16 -10.19
N LYS A 64 -10.92 0.39 -9.79
CA LYS A 64 -11.81 0.75 -8.68
C LYS A 64 -11.03 1.02 -7.40
N ALA A 65 -10.18 0.07 -7.00
CA ALA A 65 -9.39 0.19 -5.77
C ALA A 65 -8.49 1.42 -5.77
N HIS A 66 -7.72 1.64 -6.84
CA HIS A 66 -6.84 2.81 -6.94
C HIS A 66 -7.62 4.11 -7.02
N PHE A 67 -8.68 4.19 -7.82
CA PHE A 67 -9.50 5.38 -7.97
C PHE A 67 -10.13 5.81 -6.65
N PHE A 68 -10.80 4.88 -5.96
CA PHE A 68 -11.47 5.20 -4.69
C PHE A 68 -10.50 5.43 -3.54
N ALA A 69 -9.28 4.85 -3.56
CA ALA A 69 -8.25 5.19 -2.57
C ALA A 69 -7.80 6.65 -2.69
N GLN A 70 -7.67 7.15 -3.92
CA GLN A 70 -7.37 8.56 -4.16
C GLN A 70 -8.55 9.44 -3.72
N ALA A 71 -9.75 9.13 -4.20
CA ALA A 71 -10.95 9.91 -3.86
C ALA A 71 -11.21 9.96 -2.35
N ARG A 72 -10.98 8.87 -1.60
CA ARG A 72 -11.17 8.81 -0.15
C ARG A 72 -10.27 9.76 0.63
N ILE A 73 -9.06 10.02 0.15
CA ILE A 73 -8.14 10.96 0.79
C ILE A 73 -8.43 12.40 0.37
N GLU A 74 -8.81 12.63 -0.89
CA GLU A 74 -9.11 13.97 -1.41
C GLU A 74 -10.47 14.53 -0.93
N SER A 75 -11.46 13.67 -0.71
CA SER A 75 -12.84 14.07 -0.32
C SER A 75 -13.23 13.68 1.11
N GLY A 76 -12.32 13.03 1.84
CA GLY A 76 -12.56 12.56 3.20
C GLY A 76 -13.59 11.43 3.32
N ALA A 77 -13.95 11.08 4.55
CA ALA A 77 -14.84 9.95 4.86
C ALA A 77 -16.29 10.19 4.44
N SER A 78 -16.68 11.46 4.31
CA SER A 78 -18.02 11.86 3.93
C SER A 78 -18.20 12.00 2.42
N LEU A 79 -17.15 11.74 1.61
CA LEU A 79 -17.15 11.98 0.17
C LEU A 79 -17.59 13.42 -0.15
N HIS A 80 -17.13 14.37 0.65
CA HIS A 80 -17.50 15.77 0.50
C HIS A 80 -16.71 16.35 -0.66
N VAL A 81 -17.40 16.76 -1.72
CA VAL A 81 -16.77 17.47 -2.83
C VAL A 81 -16.54 18.91 -2.37
N SER A 82 -15.30 19.23 -2.03
CA SER A 82 -14.93 20.59 -1.63
C SER A 82 -15.30 21.61 -2.72
N GLY A 83 -15.49 22.88 -2.35
CA GLY A 83 -15.78 23.99 -3.27
C GLY A 83 -14.64 24.33 -4.25
N GLY A 84 -13.68 23.42 -4.44
CA GLY A 84 -12.46 23.60 -5.21
C GLY A 84 -11.27 24.06 -4.37
N GLU A 85 -10.11 24.09 -5.01
CA GLU A 85 -8.87 24.63 -4.48
C GLU A 85 -9.13 26.03 -3.92
N ASN A 86 -8.71 26.22 -2.68
CA ASN A 86 -8.86 27.46 -1.94
C ASN A 86 -7.58 28.29 -2.10
N PHE A 87 -7.72 29.58 -2.40
CA PHE A 87 -6.60 30.50 -2.54
C PHE A 87 -6.39 31.42 -1.34
N ASN A 88 -6.91 31.03 -0.18
CA ASN A 88 -6.59 31.64 1.10
C ASN A 88 -5.15 31.28 1.52
N TRP A 89 -4.17 32.01 0.97
CA TRP A 89 -2.74 31.80 1.19
C TRP A 89 -2.12 32.91 2.04
N TYR A 90 -1.14 32.55 2.85
CA TYR A 90 -0.20 33.52 3.42
C TYR A 90 0.71 34.06 2.32
N TRP A 91 0.95 35.38 2.31
CA TRP A 91 1.59 36.05 1.18
C TRP A 91 2.99 35.51 0.85
N GLU A 92 3.84 35.20 1.83
CA GLU A 92 5.17 34.63 1.54
C GLU A 92 5.07 33.21 0.96
N SER A 93 4.05 32.45 1.37
CA SER A 93 3.82 31.11 0.82
C SER A 93 3.38 31.14 -0.63
N LEU A 94 2.75 32.22 -1.11
CA LEU A 94 2.47 32.40 -2.53
C LEU A 94 3.76 32.45 -3.35
N ILE A 95 4.76 33.19 -2.86
CA ILE A 95 6.06 33.39 -3.53
C ILE A 95 6.82 32.06 -3.65
N THR A 96 6.77 31.21 -2.62
CA THR A 96 7.47 29.91 -2.64
C THR A 96 6.72 28.84 -3.42
N THR A 97 5.39 28.95 -3.56
CA THR A 97 4.54 27.89 -4.14
C THR A 97 4.27 28.09 -5.63
N PHE A 98 4.06 29.33 -6.06
CA PHE A 98 3.61 29.65 -7.41
C PHE A 98 4.67 30.48 -8.15
N SER A 99 5.19 29.97 -9.26
CA SER A 99 6.24 30.63 -10.03
C SER A 99 5.86 32.04 -10.49
N ALA A 100 4.58 32.29 -10.80
CA ALA A 100 4.10 33.62 -11.18
C ALA A 100 4.37 34.70 -10.11
N PHE A 101 4.38 34.32 -8.83
CA PHE A 101 4.60 35.22 -7.70
C PHE A 101 6.08 35.43 -7.34
N GLN A 102 7.02 34.83 -8.09
CA GLN A 102 8.46 34.96 -7.84
C GLN A 102 9.07 36.20 -8.50
N THR A 103 8.35 36.83 -9.44
CA THR A 103 8.75 38.11 -10.08
C THR A 103 8.61 39.28 -9.11
N ALA A 104 9.23 40.43 -9.43
CA ALA A 104 9.08 41.63 -8.60
C ALA A 104 7.61 42.07 -8.46
N GLU A 105 6.89 42.15 -9.57
CA GLU A 105 5.45 42.46 -9.59
C GLU A 105 4.63 41.41 -8.83
N GLY A 106 4.97 40.13 -9.00
CA GLY A 106 4.32 39.03 -8.32
C GLY A 106 4.46 39.13 -6.80
N LYS A 107 5.64 39.46 -6.28
CA LYS A 107 5.86 39.62 -4.83
C LYS A 107 5.01 40.75 -4.25
N GLU A 108 4.83 41.85 -4.96
CA GLU A 108 3.97 42.95 -4.52
C GLU A 108 2.48 42.53 -4.52
N LYS A 109 2.05 41.81 -5.56
CA LYS A 109 0.70 41.22 -5.63
C LYS A 109 0.45 40.18 -4.54
N ALA A 110 1.46 39.37 -4.17
CA ALA A 110 1.35 38.43 -3.07
C ALA A 110 1.05 39.15 -1.76
N LYS A 111 1.80 40.22 -1.43
CA LYS A 111 1.57 41.04 -0.22
C LYS A 111 0.19 41.71 -0.24
N LEU A 112 -0.24 42.19 -1.40
CA LEU A 112 -1.50 42.89 -1.55
C LEU A 112 -2.73 41.98 -1.41
N TRP A 113 -2.65 40.74 -1.91
CA TRP A 113 -3.81 39.85 -1.98
C TRP A 113 -3.80 38.71 -0.96
N GLY A 114 -2.62 38.28 -0.48
CA GLY A 114 -2.50 37.19 0.49
C GLY A 114 -2.78 37.64 1.93
N ARG A 115 -2.92 36.67 2.84
CA ARG A 115 -2.99 36.96 4.28
C ARG A 115 -1.68 37.56 4.75
N THR A 116 -1.77 38.54 5.65
CA THR A 116 -0.62 39.18 6.30
C THR A 116 -0.09 38.37 7.49
N ILE A 117 -0.94 37.56 8.13
CA ILE A 117 -0.59 36.71 9.26
C ILE A 117 -0.58 35.24 8.81
N LYS A 118 0.49 34.52 9.18
CA LYS A 118 0.66 33.10 8.83
C LYS A 118 -0.18 32.18 9.72
N ASP A 119 -0.19 32.43 11.03
CA ASP A 119 -0.95 31.61 11.98
C ASP A 119 -2.44 31.91 11.87
N ARG A 120 -3.22 30.90 11.47
CA ARG A 120 -4.68 31.03 11.34
C ARG A 120 -5.42 31.04 12.68
N ARG A 121 -4.73 30.78 13.79
CA ARG A 121 -5.32 30.82 15.14
C ARG A 121 -5.24 32.21 15.76
N ASP A 122 -4.45 33.11 15.18
CA ASP A 122 -4.39 34.50 15.63
C ASP A 122 -5.74 35.17 15.32
N PRO A 123 -6.43 35.77 16.29
CA PRO A 123 -7.73 36.43 16.07
C PRO A 123 -7.66 37.63 15.12
N LYS A 124 -6.46 38.19 14.87
CA LYS A 124 -6.22 39.25 13.88
C LYS A 124 -6.00 38.71 12.47
N CYS A 125 -5.88 37.39 12.32
CA CYS A 125 -5.70 36.76 11.02
C CYS A 125 -7.01 36.84 10.22
N VAL A 126 -7.00 37.68 9.19
CA VAL A 126 -8.14 37.82 8.27
C VAL A 126 -7.91 36.89 7.08
N ASP A 127 -8.89 36.04 6.82
CA ASP A 127 -8.90 35.17 5.64
C ASP A 127 -8.95 36.01 4.35
N VAL A 128 -8.30 35.53 3.29
CA VAL A 128 -8.30 36.21 1.99
C VAL A 128 -9.72 36.31 1.44
N SER A 129 -10.15 37.53 1.08
CA SER A 129 -11.46 37.77 0.47
C SER A 129 -11.64 36.96 -0.81
N GLN A 130 -12.88 36.62 -1.16
CA GLN A 130 -13.15 35.82 -2.36
C GLN A 130 -12.63 36.50 -3.64
N GLU A 131 -12.72 37.83 -3.72
CA GLU A 131 -12.18 38.59 -4.85
C GLU A 131 -10.66 38.45 -4.95
N ASN A 132 -9.93 38.55 -3.83
CA ASN A 132 -8.48 38.37 -3.83
C ASN A 132 -8.09 36.92 -4.11
N GLN A 133 -8.86 35.94 -3.66
CA GLN A 133 -8.64 34.53 -4.04
C GLN A 133 -8.75 34.33 -5.56
N LYS A 134 -9.75 34.95 -6.21
CA LYS A 134 -9.86 34.95 -7.68
C LYS A 134 -8.65 35.58 -8.35
N LYS A 135 -8.21 36.76 -7.85
CA LYS A 135 -7.00 37.43 -8.35
C LYS A 135 -5.76 36.54 -8.23
N ILE A 136 -5.58 35.88 -7.08
CA ILE A 136 -4.45 34.99 -6.85
C ILE A 136 -4.48 33.80 -7.81
N ALA A 137 -5.61 33.11 -7.92
CA ALA A 137 -5.76 31.95 -8.82
C ALA A 137 -5.50 32.33 -10.28
N ASN A 138 -6.07 33.44 -10.73
CA ASN A 138 -5.87 33.93 -12.10
C ASN A 138 -4.42 34.35 -12.33
N TYR A 139 -3.76 35.01 -11.37
CA TYR A 139 -2.36 35.37 -11.53
C TYR A 139 -1.44 34.14 -11.53
N ALA A 140 -1.79 33.08 -10.79
CA ALA A 140 -1.04 31.83 -10.78
C ALA A 140 -1.21 31.02 -12.07
N TYR A 141 -2.43 30.96 -12.61
CA TYR A 141 -2.83 29.94 -13.59
C TYR A 141 -3.43 30.47 -14.90
N SER A 142 -3.77 31.75 -15.02
CA SER A 142 -4.23 32.35 -16.30
C SER A 142 -3.08 33.01 -17.07
N PRO A 143 -3.23 33.26 -18.39
CA PRO A 143 -2.25 34.04 -19.14
C PRO A 143 -1.99 35.42 -18.48
N PRO A 144 -0.74 35.92 -18.51
CA PRO A 144 0.42 35.38 -19.20
C PRO A 144 1.28 34.40 -18.36
N ALA A 145 0.79 33.88 -17.23
CA ALA A 145 1.57 32.99 -16.38
C ALA A 145 2.04 31.74 -17.15
N GLU A 146 3.28 31.30 -16.92
CA GLU A 146 3.85 30.14 -17.63
C GLU A 146 3.00 28.87 -17.42
N LYS A 147 2.45 28.70 -16.22
CA LYS A 147 1.57 27.59 -15.88
C LYS A 147 0.29 27.56 -16.72
N ALA A 148 -0.18 28.70 -17.22
CA ALA A 148 -1.35 28.77 -18.09
C ALA A 148 -1.16 27.99 -19.39
N LYS A 149 0.07 27.96 -19.93
CA LYS A 149 0.38 27.20 -21.14
C LYS A 149 0.22 25.70 -20.93
N GLU A 150 0.72 25.17 -19.81
CA GLU A 150 0.59 23.75 -19.45
C GLU A 150 -0.87 23.32 -19.24
N LEU A 151 -1.68 24.22 -18.66
CA LEU A 151 -3.10 24.01 -18.39
C LEU A 151 -4.00 24.33 -19.61
N GLU A 152 -3.40 24.85 -20.68
CA GLU A 152 -4.08 25.42 -21.86
C GLU A 152 -5.16 26.43 -21.47
N ASN A 153 -4.93 27.18 -20.39
CA ASN A 153 -5.77 28.28 -19.98
C ASN A 153 -5.54 29.45 -20.95
N THR A 154 -6.61 29.94 -21.58
CA THR A 154 -6.53 30.97 -22.63
C THR A 154 -7.29 32.24 -22.29
N GLN A 155 -8.17 32.20 -21.29
CA GLN A 155 -8.97 33.35 -20.87
C GLN A 155 -8.47 33.91 -19.54
N PRO A 156 -8.68 35.22 -19.25
CA PRO A 156 -8.19 35.86 -18.03
C PRO A 156 -8.66 35.21 -16.72
N ASN A 157 -9.85 34.62 -16.71
CA ASN A 157 -10.46 34.01 -15.52
C ASN A 157 -10.30 32.48 -15.44
N ASP A 158 -9.55 31.87 -16.36
CA ASP A 158 -9.42 30.41 -16.41
C ASP A 158 -8.73 29.83 -15.18
N GLY A 159 -7.79 30.55 -14.59
CA GLY A 159 -7.10 30.13 -13.39
C GLY A 159 -8.06 29.89 -12.22
N TRP A 160 -9.03 30.78 -12.01
CA TRP A 160 -10.08 30.57 -11.01
C TRP A 160 -11.13 29.56 -11.47
N ASN A 161 -11.62 29.69 -12.71
CA ASN A 161 -12.73 28.89 -13.22
C ASN A 161 -12.36 27.40 -13.32
N PHE A 162 -11.12 27.09 -13.67
CA PHE A 162 -10.60 25.72 -13.83
C PHE A 162 -9.51 25.37 -12.82
N ARG A 163 -9.52 26.00 -11.64
CA ARG A 163 -8.73 25.52 -10.48
C ARG A 163 -9.12 24.09 -10.11
N GLY A 164 -8.28 23.45 -9.28
CA GLY A 164 -8.52 22.06 -8.84
C GLY A 164 -9.90 21.87 -8.23
N LYS A 165 -10.72 20.98 -8.80
CA LYS A 165 -12.07 20.66 -8.28
C LYS A 165 -12.38 19.17 -8.37
N GLY A 166 -13.48 18.77 -7.74
CA GLY A 166 -13.99 17.39 -7.80
C GLY A 166 -13.18 16.44 -6.91
N LEU A 167 -13.38 15.14 -7.11
CA LEU A 167 -12.78 14.10 -6.27
C LEU A 167 -11.28 13.91 -6.50
N LEU A 168 -10.76 14.33 -7.66
CA LEU A 168 -9.37 14.11 -8.06
C LEU A 168 -8.69 15.37 -8.61
N GLN A 169 -9.05 16.56 -8.11
CA GLN A 169 -8.37 17.83 -8.44
C GLN A 169 -8.28 18.10 -9.95
N LEU A 170 -9.40 17.98 -10.67
CA LEU A 170 -9.50 18.36 -12.08
C LEU A 170 -9.07 19.84 -12.24
N THR A 171 -8.01 20.09 -12.98
CA THR A 171 -7.36 21.41 -13.08
C THR A 171 -6.97 21.73 -14.53
N GLY A 172 -7.24 22.96 -14.95
CA GLY A 172 -6.87 23.49 -16.27
C GLY A 172 -7.93 23.28 -17.35
N ARG A 173 -8.02 24.22 -18.27
CA ARG A 173 -8.99 24.21 -19.37
C ARG A 173 -8.90 22.94 -20.22
N ASN A 174 -7.69 22.42 -20.48
CA ASN A 174 -7.56 21.17 -21.25
C ASN A 174 -8.22 19.96 -20.55
N ALA A 175 -7.99 19.81 -19.25
CA ALA A 175 -8.58 18.74 -18.45
C ALA A 175 -10.11 18.86 -18.40
N TYR A 176 -10.63 20.08 -18.16
CA TYR A 176 -12.07 20.34 -18.19
C TYR A 176 -12.66 20.09 -19.58
N THR A 177 -11.96 20.46 -20.66
CA THR A 177 -12.42 20.23 -22.04
C THR A 177 -12.57 18.75 -22.33
N TYR A 178 -11.58 17.95 -21.92
CA TYR A 178 -11.66 16.49 -22.04
C TYR A 178 -12.82 15.92 -21.22
N ALA A 179 -12.94 16.29 -19.94
CA ALA A 179 -14.02 15.82 -19.07
C ALA A 179 -15.41 16.24 -19.59
N ASN A 180 -15.52 17.41 -20.21
CA ASN A 180 -16.76 17.95 -20.77
C ASN A 180 -17.33 17.08 -21.91
N THR A 181 -16.49 16.28 -22.58
CA THR A 181 -16.95 15.31 -23.59
C THR A 181 -17.84 14.21 -23.00
N TYR A 182 -17.70 13.94 -21.70
CA TYR A 182 -18.53 12.99 -20.95
C TYR A 182 -19.66 13.68 -20.20
N THR A 183 -19.37 14.78 -19.48
CA THR A 183 -20.41 15.44 -18.66
C THR A 183 -21.53 16.04 -19.50
N LYS A 184 -21.27 16.46 -20.75
CA LYS A 184 -22.32 16.90 -21.68
C LYS A 184 -23.36 15.82 -21.99
N LYS A 185 -22.97 14.53 -21.93
CA LYS A 185 -23.90 13.41 -22.11
C LYS A 185 -24.93 13.32 -20.97
N GLU A 186 -24.60 13.89 -19.81
CA GLU A 186 -25.51 14.07 -18.67
C GLU A 186 -26.14 15.48 -18.64
N GLY A 187 -26.07 16.25 -19.73
CA GLY A 187 -26.61 17.61 -19.80
C GLY A 187 -25.78 18.67 -19.07
N ALA A 188 -24.59 18.34 -18.57
CA ALA A 188 -23.73 19.26 -17.82
C ALA A 188 -22.56 19.78 -18.67
N ASN A 189 -22.62 21.07 -19.05
CA ASN A 189 -21.52 21.73 -19.76
C ASN A 189 -20.56 22.42 -18.78
N ILE A 190 -19.52 21.70 -18.36
CA ILE A 190 -18.56 22.16 -17.34
C ILE A 190 -17.52 23.17 -17.87
N ILE A 191 -17.53 23.48 -19.18
CA ILE A 191 -16.76 24.62 -19.71
C ILE A 191 -17.50 25.93 -19.49
N ILE A 192 -18.82 25.91 -19.61
CA ILE A 192 -19.67 27.09 -19.36
C ILE A 192 -19.91 27.25 -17.86
N ASN A 193 -20.23 26.15 -17.17
CA ASN A 193 -20.56 26.13 -15.74
C ASN A 193 -19.60 25.20 -14.98
N PRO A 194 -18.33 25.61 -14.74
CA PRO A 194 -17.31 24.73 -14.16
C PRO A 194 -17.55 24.36 -12.70
N ASP A 195 -18.40 25.10 -11.98
CA ASP A 195 -18.74 24.80 -10.58
C ASP A 195 -19.72 23.61 -10.46
N LEU A 196 -20.28 23.11 -11.56
CA LEU A 196 -21.02 21.84 -11.57
C LEU A 196 -20.14 20.66 -11.09
N VAL A 197 -18.82 20.74 -11.24
CA VAL A 197 -17.86 19.75 -10.75
C VAL A 197 -17.82 19.68 -9.21
N VAL A 198 -18.33 20.70 -8.51
CA VAL A 198 -18.41 20.72 -7.03
C VAL A 198 -19.83 20.69 -6.49
N SER A 199 -20.80 21.22 -7.24
CA SER A 199 -22.19 21.29 -6.79
C SER A 199 -23.02 20.04 -7.13
N ASP A 200 -22.59 19.22 -8.09
CA ASP A 200 -23.27 17.98 -8.49
C ASP A 200 -22.35 16.78 -8.32
N VAL A 201 -22.71 15.87 -7.41
CA VAL A 201 -21.95 14.65 -7.10
C VAL A 201 -21.74 13.75 -8.31
N SER A 202 -22.75 13.60 -9.17
CA SER A 202 -22.64 12.78 -10.38
C SER A 202 -21.64 13.39 -11.35
N ILE A 203 -21.68 14.72 -11.53
CA ILE A 203 -20.71 15.43 -12.38
C ILE A 203 -19.31 15.40 -11.77
N ALA A 204 -19.16 15.51 -10.45
CA ALA A 204 -17.90 15.39 -9.75
C ALA A 204 -17.24 14.01 -9.96
N VAL A 205 -18.03 12.93 -9.86
CA VAL A 205 -17.55 11.56 -10.10
C VAL A 205 -17.18 11.37 -11.57
N LEU A 206 -18.07 11.73 -12.49
CA LEU A 206 -17.86 11.53 -13.93
C LEU A 206 -16.64 12.29 -14.45
N SER A 207 -16.50 13.56 -14.05
CA SER A 207 -15.35 14.38 -14.43
C SER A 207 -14.03 13.82 -13.85
N SER A 208 -14.05 13.29 -12.63
CA SER A 208 -12.88 12.62 -12.02
C SER A 208 -12.51 11.31 -12.74
N MET A 209 -13.51 10.54 -13.19
CA MET A 209 -13.27 9.34 -14.01
C MET A 209 -12.71 9.72 -15.39
N ALA A 210 -13.20 10.79 -16.01
CA ALA A 210 -12.66 11.30 -17.26
C ALA A 210 -11.22 11.79 -17.09
N PHE A 211 -10.89 12.47 -15.98
CA PHE A 211 -9.50 12.82 -15.63
C PHE A 211 -8.60 11.59 -15.52
N TRP A 212 -9.08 10.54 -14.84
CA TRP A 212 -8.35 9.27 -14.69
C TRP A 212 -7.98 8.65 -16.04
N LYS A 213 -8.94 8.68 -16.98
CA LYS A 213 -8.75 8.24 -18.37
C LYS A 213 -7.78 9.14 -19.12
N TRP A 214 -7.97 10.46 -19.05
CA TRP A 214 -7.15 11.45 -19.75
C TRP A 214 -5.68 11.36 -19.38
N LYS A 215 -5.37 11.22 -18.08
CA LYS A 215 -4.00 11.08 -17.57
C LYS A 215 -3.41 9.67 -17.76
N ASP A 216 -4.17 8.77 -18.40
CA ASP A 216 -3.81 7.38 -18.63
C ASP A 216 -3.47 6.61 -17.34
N ILE A 217 -4.06 7.02 -16.21
CA ILE A 217 -3.76 6.46 -14.88
C ILE A 217 -4.16 5.00 -14.81
N GLY A 218 -5.28 4.63 -15.45
CA GLY A 218 -5.81 3.28 -15.37
C GLY A 218 -4.85 2.20 -15.87
N LYS A 219 -3.95 2.53 -16.81
CA LYS A 219 -2.90 1.62 -17.30
C LYS A 219 -1.88 1.26 -16.22
N LEU A 220 -1.68 2.14 -15.23
CA LEU A 220 -0.71 1.95 -14.14
C LEU A 220 -1.24 1.11 -12.97
N THR A 221 -2.55 0.83 -12.94
CA THR A 221 -3.20 0.17 -11.80
C THR A 221 -3.09 -1.35 -11.87
N LYS A 222 -2.95 -1.90 -13.07
CA LYS A 222 -3.11 -3.33 -13.36
C LYS A 222 -2.08 -4.18 -12.62
N GLY A 223 -2.51 -4.89 -11.58
CA GLY A 223 -1.63 -5.74 -10.78
C GLY A 223 -0.64 -4.96 -9.90
N ASN A 224 -0.85 -3.66 -9.71
CA ASN A 224 0.09 -2.79 -9.02
C ASN A 224 -0.40 -2.49 -7.60
N ASN A 225 0.31 -2.98 -6.59
CA ASN A 225 0.01 -2.71 -5.19
C ASN A 225 0.53 -1.35 -4.69
N SER A 226 1.35 -0.66 -5.49
CA SER A 226 1.90 0.65 -5.15
C SER A 226 1.08 1.78 -5.78
N THR A 227 0.67 2.73 -4.96
CA THR A 227 -0.02 3.96 -5.35
C THR A 227 0.95 5.06 -5.80
N LYS A 228 2.28 4.92 -5.60
CA LYS A 228 3.26 6.02 -5.81
C LYS A 228 3.15 6.70 -7.19
N LYS A 229 3.15 5.92 -8.27
CA LYS A 229 3.03 6.45 -9.65
C LYS A 229 1.65 7.03 -9.95
N ILE A 230 0.62 6.52 -9.27
CA ILE A 230 -0.76 7.01 -9.39
C ILE A 230 -0.88 8.36 -8.68
N CYS A 231 -0.40 8.46 -7.45
CA CYS A 231 -0.47 9.67 -6.62
C CYS A 231 0.15 10.87 -7.34
N VAL A 232 1.35 10.71 -7.94
CA VAL A 232 2.04 11.78 -8.69
C VAL A 232 1.23 12.29 -9.88
N LYS A 233 0.39 11.44 -10.50
CA LYS A 233 -0.50 11.86 -11.61
C LYS A 233 -1.78 12.55 -11.13
N VAL A 234 -2.21 12.28 -9.90
CA VAL A 234 -3.40 12.90 -9.30
C VAL A 234 -3.06 14.27 -8.70
N GLY A 235 -1.94 14.39 -7.98
CA GLY A 235 -1.55 15.65 -7.36
C GLY A 235 -0.25 15.58 -6.55
N LYS A 236 0.16 16.73 -6.00
CA LYS A 236 1.35 16.85 -5.16
C LYS A 236 1.16 16.13 -3.81
N ASP A 237 2.27 15.73 -3.20
CA ASP A 237 2.26 15.21 -1.82
C ASP A 237 2.19 16.39 -0.85
N ILE A 238 1.04 16.54 -0.19
CA ILE A 238 0.79 17.60 0.78
C ILE A 238 0.44 16.92 2.10
N ASP A 239 1.18 17.24 3.16
CA ASP A 239 1.00 16.68 4.51
C ASP A 239 0.91 15.13 4.54
N GLY A 240 1.74 14.49 3.71
CA GLY A 240 1.87 13.04 3.61
C GLY A 240 0.63 12.35 3.02
N ASN A 241 -0.20 13.05 2.25
CA ASN A 241 -1.40 12.47 1.64
C ASN A 241 -1.07 11.27 0.73
N HIS A 242 0.12 11.20 0.10
CA HIS A 242 0.52 10.04 -0.71
C HIS A 242 0.64 8.76 0.13
N SER A 243 1.22 8.86 1.34
CA SER A 243 1.31 7.74 2.27
C SER A 243 -0.07 7.30 2.76
N LYS A 244 -0.96 8.26 3.06
CA LYS A 244 -2.35 7.99 3.44
C LYS A 244 -3.10 7.25 2.33
N LYS A 245 -2.91 7.65 1.06
CA LYS A 245 -3.48 6.96 -0.12
C LYS A 245 -2.98 5.52 -0.25
N GLN A 246 -1.69 5.28 -0.01
CA GLN A 246 -1.14 3.92 0.00
C GLN A 246 -1.78 3.07 1.11
N LYS A 247 -1.89 3.62 2.32
CA LYS A 247 -2.53 2.94 3.46
C LYS A 247 -3.99 2.59 3.14
N THR A 248 -4.77 3.57 2.69
CA THR A 248 -6.19 3.37 2.29
C THR A 248 -6.33 2.33 1.18
N PHE A 249 -5.41 2.29 0.21
CA PHE A 249 -5.41 1.26 -0.82
C PHE A 249 -5.19 -0.14 -0.21
N SER A 250 -4.11 -0.30 0.55
CA SER A 250 -3.67 -1.58 1.11
C SER A 250 -4.66 -2.15 2.13
N GLU A 251 -5.21 -1.31 3.00
CA GLU A 251 -6.01 -1.75 4.15
C GLU A 251 -7.52 -1.68 3.91
N SER A 252 -7.98 -1.03 2.83
CA SER A 252 -9.42 -0.86 2.57
C SER A 252 -9.80 -1.15 1.12
N THR A 253 -9.46 -0.28 0.17
CA THR A 253 -10.10 -0.36 -1.16
C THR A 253 -9.67 -1.59 -1.97
N SER A 254 -8.43 -2.08 -1.80
CA SER A 254 -7.98 -3.32 -2.44
C SER A 254 -8.74 -4.56 -1.95
N ILE A 255 -9.14 -4.55 -0.67
CA ILE A 255 -9.93 -5.61 -0.02
C ILE A 255 -11.38 -5.52 -0.51
N VAL A 256 -12.00 -4.33 -0.41
CA VAL A 256 -13.38 -4.07 -0.85
C VAL A 256 -13.59 -4.51 -2.29
N PHE A 257 -12.67 -4.12 -3.19
CA PHE A 257 -12.75 -4.47 -4.61
C PHE A 257 -12.05 -5.78 -4.98
N LYS A 258 -11.59 -6.57 -4.00
CA LYS A 258 -11.07 -7.93 -4.20
C LYS A 258 -9.97 -8.01 -5.27
N THR A 259 -9.01 -7.09 -5.23
CA THR A 259 -7.94 -7.00 -6.26
C THR A 259 -7.10 -8.27 -6.35
N ILE A 260 -6.88 -8.94 -5.22
CA ILE A 260 -6.20 -10.25 -5.14
C ILE A 260 -6.91 -11.31 -5.99
N GLN A 261 -8.23 -11.25 -6.10
CA GLN A 261 -9.03 -12.18 -6.91
C GLN A 261 -9.10 -11.77 -8.39
N CYS A 262 -8.61 -10.58 -8.79
CA CYS A 262 -8.64 -10.12 -10.17
C CYS A 262 -7.40 -10.54 -10.97
N LYS A 263 -7.52 -11.72 -11.61
CA LYS A 263 -6.55 -12.33 -12.54
C LYS A 263 -6.48 -11.63 -13.92
N LEU A 264 -6.32 -10.30 -13.98
CA LEU A 264 -6.34 -9.57 -15.26
C LEU A 264 -5.02 -9.55 -16.06
N THR A 265 -3.98 -10.28 -15.67
CA THR A 265 -2.69 -10.28 -16.38
C THR A 265 -2.34 -11.66 -16.94
N ASN A 266 -2.34 -11.78 -18.27
CA ASN A 266 -1.45 -12.71 -18.99
C ASN A 266 -0.32 -11.89 -19.63
N LYS A 267 0.92 -12.33 -19.36
CA LYS A 267 2.26 -11.78 -19.71
C LYS A 267 2.91 -10.82 -18.70
N SER A 268 3.15 -11.32 -17.50
CA SER A 268 4.45 -11.91 -17.17
C SER A 268 4.16 -13.09 -16.22
N LYS A 269 4.90 -14.18 -16.32
CA LYS A 269 4.92 -15.18 -15.25
C LYS A 269 5.51 -14.48 -14.03
N THR A 270 4.63 -13.93 -13.23
CA THR A 270 4.90 -13.61 -11.83
C THR A 270 3.65 -14.07 -11.13
N THR A 271 3.65 -15.35 -10.78
CA THR A 271 2.84 -15.90 -9.70
C THR A 271 2.87 -14.89 -8.57
N THR A 272 1.81 -14.08 -8.44
CA THR A 272 1.50 -13.49 -7.14
C THR A 272 0.90 -14.65 -6.37
N THR A 273 1.80 -15.52 -5.92
CA THR A 273 1.60 -16.24 -4.68
C THR A 273 1.01 -15.22 -3.72
N VAL A 274 -0.10 -15.57 -3.05
CA VAL A 274 -0.20 -15.09 -1.66
C VAL A 274 1.18 -15.39 -1.11
N LYS A 275 2.01 -14.38 -0.79
CA LYS A 275 3.35 -14.67 -0.28
C LYS A 275 3.11 -15.32 1.08
N LYS A 276 2.89 -16.62 1.08
CA LYS A 276 2.76 -17.47 2.26
C LYS A 276 4.04 -17.24 3.04
N ALA A 277 3.91 -16.68 4.24
CA ALA A 277 5.02 -16.20 5.05
C ALA A 277 6.01 -15.31 4.27
N PRO A 278 5.71 -14.02 3.99
CA PRO A 278 6.50 -13.16 3.11
C PRO A 278 7.95 -12.88 3.60
N TRP A 279 8.27 -13.26 4.84
CA TRP A 279 9.62 -13.23 5.40
C TRP A 279 10.50 -14.42 4.97
N MET A 280 9.89 -15.53 4.53
CA MET A 280 10.61 -16.76 4.21
C MET A 280 11.55 -16.66 3.00
N PRO A 281 11.25 -15.92 1.92
CA PRO A 281 12.23 -15.70 0.86
C PRO A 281 13.54 -15.08 1.35
N TYR A 282 13.48 -14.18 2.35
CA TYR A 282 14.68 -13.60 2.96
C TYR A 282 15.42 -14.64 3.81
N ALA A 283 14.70 -15.44 4.62
CA ALA A 283 15.31 -16.48 5.43
C ALA A 283 16.01 -17.55 4.58
N MET A 284 15.35 -18.01 3.51
CA MET A 284 15.89 -18.99 2.56
C MET A 284 17.05 -18.42 1.75
N GLY A 285 16.99 -17.13 1.39
CA GLY A 285 18.04 -16.44 0.63
C GLY A 285 19.35 -16.26 1.38
N GLU A 286 19.34 -16.36 2.71
CA GLU A 286 20.54 -16.22 3.54
C GLU A 286 21.19 -17.57 3.89
N ILE A 287 20.68 -18.71 3.42
CA ILE A 287 21.32 -20.03 3.61
C ILE A 287 22.78 -19.97 3.12
N GLY A 288 23.70 -20.38 3.98
CA GLY A 288 25.14 -20.33 3.74
C GLY A 288 25.86 -19.13 4.36
N GLN A 289 25.15 -18.09 4.81
CA GLN A 289 25.76 -17.06 5.66
C GLN A 289 26.35 -17.70 6.91
N LYS A 290 27.58 -17.33 7.24
CA LYS A 290 28.32 -17.91 8.36
C LYS A 290 29.01 -16.84 9.18
N ALA A 291 29.14 -17.09 10.48
CA ALA A 291 30.08 -16.33 11.29
C ALA A 291 31.51 -16.55 10.76
N ILE A 292 32.35 -15.53 10.83
CA ILE A 292 33.75 -15.60 10.42
C ILE A 292 34.61 -15.72 11.69
N LEU A 293 35.67 -16.53 11.63
CA LEU A 293 36.61 -16.65 12.74
C LEU A 293 37.69 -15.57 12.60
N GLY A 294 37.92 -14.76 13.65
CA GLY A 294 39.03 -13.80 13.71
C GLY A 294 38.62 -12.42 14.23
N ASN A 295 39.45 -11.41 13.96
CA ASN A 295 39.24 -10.02 14.41
C ASN A 295 38.21 -9.25 13.54
N THR A 296 37.62 -9.90 12.55
CA THR A 296 36.67 -9.32 11.58
C THR A 296 35.34 -10.04 11.67
N ASN A 297 34.23 -9.29 11.73
CA ASN A 297 32.89 -9.85 11.80
C ASN A 297 32.24 -9.92 10.41
N ASN A 298 31.34 -10.90 10.18
CA ASN A 298 30.49 -10.89 9.00
C ASN A 298 29.55 -9.67 9.04
N PRO A 299 29.66 -8.72 8.09
CA PRO A 299 28.83 -7.52 8.09
C PRO A 299 27.33 -7.82 7.99
N ARG A 300 26.94 -8.93 7.35
CA ARG A 300 25.54 -9.35 7.29
C ARG A 300 24.98 -9.72 8.66
N ILE A 301 25.77 -10.33 9.55
CA ILE A 301 25.32 -10.64 10.91
C ILE A 301 25.13 -9.35 11.72
N SER A 302 25.98 -8.34 11.50
CA SER A 302 25.78 -7.00 12.08
C SER A 302 24.48 -6.34 11.58
N GLU A 303 24.12 -6.52 10.31
CA GLU A 303 22.81 -6.08 9.80
C GLU A 303 21.64 -6.77 10.49
N TYR A 304 21.77 -8.07 10.80
CA TYR A 304 20.74 -8.79 11.55
C TYR A 304 20.51 -8.16 12.93
N PHE A 305 21.60 -7.84 13.62
CA PHE A 305 21.53 -7.18 14.92
C PHE A 305 20.94 -5.78 14.83
N ASN A 306 21.28 -5.01 13.80
CA ASN A 306 20.72 -3.67 13.59
C ASN A 306 19.20 -3.67 13.29
N ALA A 307 18.66 -4.77 12.77
CA ALA A 307 17.22 -4.93 12.53
C ALA A 307 16.44 -5.42 13.77
N SER A 308 17.14 -5.84 14.82
CA SER A 308 16.51 -6.25 16.08
C SER A 308 16.26 -5.06 17.00
N THR A 309 15.35 -5.21 17.97
CA THR A 309 14.98 -4.10 18.87
C THR A 309 16.00 -3.82 19.98
N ASN A 310 16.99 -4.71 20.18
CA ASN A 310 18.00 -4.57 21.24
C ASN A 310 19.42 -5.05 20.84
N GLY A 311 19.66 -5.30 19.57
CA GLY A 311 20.93 -5.88 19.10
C GLY A 311 21.98 -4.89 18.60
N LYS A 312 21.65 -3.60 18.44
CA LYS A 312 22.57 -2.60 17.89
C LYS A 312 23.89 -2.58 18.67
N GLY A 313 25.01 -2.80 17.96
CA GLY A 313 26.36 -2.87 18.55
C GLY A 313 26.85 -4.29 18.86
N ASN A 314 25.97 -5.29 18.83
CA ASN A 314 26.37 -6.70 18.95
C ASN A 314 26.94 -7.22 17.62
N ASN A 315 27.62 -8.36 17.71
CA ASN A 315 28.26 -9.03 16.58
C ASN A 315 28.14 -10.56 16.70
N GLU A 316 28.76 -11.29 15.78
CA GLU A 316 28.66 -12.75 15.66
C GLU A 316 29.25 -13.56 16.83
N SER A 317 29.95 -12.91 17.78
CA SER A 317 30.31 -13.51 19.08
C SER A 317 29.09 -13.72 19.99
N THR A 318 27.99 -13.01 19.73
CA THR A 318 26.70 -13.15 20.41
C THR A 318 25.79 -14.11 19.64
N ASN A 319 24.95 -14.87 20.35
CA ASN A 319 23.92 -15.69 19.72
C ASN A 319 23.00 -14.84 18.83
N TRP A 320 23.00 -15.09 17.53
CA TRP A 320 22.34 -14.22 16.54
C TRP A 320 21.06 -14.81 15.92
N CYS A 321 20.49 -15.87 16.50
CA CYS A 321 19.23 -16.46 16.01
C CYS A 321 18.05 -15.48 16.06
N GLY A 322 17.84 -14.78 17.18
CA GLY A 322 16.79 -13.77 17.30
C GLY A 322 17.03 -12.53 16.44
N ALA A 323 18.31 -12.16 16.24
CA ALA A 323 18.68 -11.09 15.32
C ALA A 323 18.34 -11.45 13.86
N PHE A 324 18.66 -12.68 13.44
CA PHE A 324 18.28 -13.19 12.13
C PHE A 324 16.76 -13.19 11.91
N ALA A 325 16.00 -13.73 12.87
CA ALA A 325 14.53 -13.70 12.79
C ALA A 325 13.98 -12.26 12.70
N SER A 326 14.53 -11.35 13.52
CA SER A 326 14.18 -9.93 13.49
C SER A 326 14.39 -9.31 12.12
N TRP A 327 15.52 -9.62 11.48
CA TRP A 327 15.83 -9.12 10.15
C TRP A 327 14.88 -9.67 9.09
N CYS A 328 14.62 -10.98 9.07
CA CYS A 328 13.68 -11.58 8.11
C CYS A 328 12.28 -10.95 8.19
N PHE A 329 11.77 -10.75 9.42
CA PHE A 329 10.49 -10.09 9.63
C PHE A 329 10.52 -8.60 9.25
N SER A 330 11.60 -7.89 9.56
CA SER A 330 11.77 -6.47 9.20
C SER A 330 11.83 -6.25 7.69
N GLN A 331 12.52 -7.14 6.94
CA GLN A 331 12.52 -7.10 5.47
C GLN A 331 11.12 -7.28 4.88
N ALA A 332 10.27 -8.05 5.57
CA ALA A 332 8.87 -8.24 5.21
C ALA A 332 7.92 -7.15 5.76
N GLY A 333 8.45 -6.09 6.40
CA GLY A 333 7.68 -4.95 6.88
C GLY A 333 7.05 -5.11 8.27
N TYR A 334 7.43 -6.16 9.03
CA TYR A 334 6.97 -6.35 10.41
C TYR A 334 7.98 -5.78 11.40
N THR A 335 7.48 -5.12 12.44
CA THR A 335 8.32 -4.65 13.55
C THR A 335 8.50 -5.76 14.59
N PRO A 336 9.72 -6.27 14.84
CA PRO A 336 9.96 -7.33 15.82
C PRO A 336 9.54 -6.93 17.26
N PRO A 337 9.25 -7.89 18.16
CA PRO A 337 8.91 -7.59 19.55
C PRO A 337 10.08 -6.92 20.28
N ALA A 338 9.81 -6.28 21.42
CA ALA A 338 10.86 -5.73 22.26
C ALA A 338 11.83 -6.85 22.73
N LEU A 339 13.12 -6.52 22.78
CA LEU A 339 14.20 -7.44 23.12
C LEU A 339 14.30 -8.67 22.19
N SER A 340 14.06 -8.48 20.89
CA SER A 340 13.90 -9.57 19.90
C SER A 340 15.15 -10.40 19.61
N CYS A 341 16.33 -9.99 20.07
CA CYS A 341 17.50 -10.90 20.06
C CYS A 341 17.29 -12.12 20.96
N ARG A 342 16.41 -12.04 21.97
CA ARG A 342 16.12 -13.11 22.92
C ARG A 342 14.96 -13.96 22.42
N ALA A 343 15.18 -15.27 22.26
CA ALA A 343 14.18 -16.19 21.72
C ALA A 343 12.88 -16.21 22.55
N ALA A 344 13.00 -16.22 23.88
CA ALA A 344 11.85 -16.23 24.79
C ALA A 344 10.90 -15.02 24.60
N MET A 345 11.41 -13.86 24.16
CA MET A 345 10.61 -12.63 23.96
C MET A 345 9.68 -12.71 22.76
N TRP A 346 9.83 -13.72 21.90
CA TRP A 346 8.92 -13.95 20.77
C TRP A 346 7.58 -14.55 21.19
N GLN A 347 7.42 -14.98 22.45
CA GLN A 347 6.15 -15.51 22.97
C GLN A 347 4.97 -14.55 22.85
N PHE A 348 5.20 -13.24 22.74
CA PHE A 348 4.14 -12.25 22.54
C PHE A 348 3.47 -12.34 21.15
N TRP A 349 4.01 -13.17 20.27
CA TRP A 349 3.49 -13.48 18.92
C TRP A 349 3.04 -14.94 18.81
N LYS A 350 2.85 -15.63 19.94
CA LYS A 350 2.53 -17.06 20.00
C LYS A 350 1.23 -17.41 19.29
N GLN A 351 1.23 -18.58 18.64
CA GLN A 351 0.05 -19.25 18.10
C GLN A 351 0.06 -20.75 18.41
N ASP A 352 -1.10 -21.39 18.20
CA ASP A 352 -1.35 -22.76 18.68
C ASP A 352 -0.69 -23.85 17.83
N ARG A 353 -0.53 -23.62 16.52
CA ARG A 353 0.04 -24.60 15.58
C ARG A 353 0.86 -23.92 14.47
N PRO A 354 1.87 -24.59 13.92
CA PRO A 354 2.74 -23.97 12.92
C PRO A 354 2.11 -23.96 11.53
N ILE A 355 2.49 -22.93 10.78
CA ILE A 355 2.43 -22.86 9.32
C ILE A 355 3.83 -22.93 8.73
N TYR A 356 3.92 -23.06 7.41
CA TYR A 356 5.18 -22.76 6.71
C TYR A 356 5.64 -21.34 7.08
N GLY A 357 6.87 -21.23 7.59
CA GLY A 357 7.46 -19.98 8.02
C GLY A 357 7.12 -19.53 9.44
N SER A 358 6.29 -20.25 10.21
CA SER A 358 6.22 -20.00 11.65
C SER A 358 7.61 -20.08 12.27
N ALA A 359 7.98 -19.13 13.12
CA ALA A 359 9.19 -19.29 13.92
C ALA A 359 8.89 -20.26 15.07
N ALA A 360 9.55 -21.40 15.08
CA ALA A 360 9.61 -22.32 16.20
C ALA A 360 10.58 -21.75 17.25
N VAL A 361 10.11 -21.66 18.49
CA VAL A 361 10.89 -21.18 19.62
C VAL A 361 11.14 -22.34 20.58
N ILE A 362 12.39 -22.49 20.96
CA ILE A 362 12.89 -23.45 21.95
C ILE A 362 13.37 -22.65 23.14
N ASP A 363 12.87 -22.94 24.33
CA ASP A 363 13.30 -22.37 25.60
C ASP A 363 14.00 -23.48 26.42
N TRP A 364 15.33 -23.44 26.46
CA TRP A 364 16.12 -24.49 27.11
C TRP A 364 16.04 -24.43 28.64
N ASP A 365 15.70 -23.27 29.20
CA ASP A 365 15.65 -23.03 30.65
C ASP A 365 14.20 -22.94 31.16
N ARG A 366 13.40 -23.96 30.81
CA ARG A 366 11.99 -24.20 31.21
C ARG A 366 11.43 -23.15 32.19
N ASN A 367 10.80 -22.12 31.63
CA ASN A 367 9.88 -21.18 32.30
C ASN A 367 10.49 -20.11 33.21
N GLN A 368 11.64 -19.52 32.85
CA GLN A 368 11.90 -18.16 33.36
C GLN A 368 10.83 -17.21 32.83
N LEU A 369 10.21 -16.44 33.72
CA LEU A 369 9.16 -15.50 33.35
C LEU A 369 9.71 -14.47 32.36
N ALA A 370 9.01 -14.27 31.23
CA ALA A 370 9.18 -13.09 30.41
C ALA A 370 7.97 -12.17 30.57
N LYS A 371 8.22 -10.88 30.77
CA LYS A 371 7.19 -9.84 30.76
C LYS A 371 7.35 -8.97 29.52
N GLN A 372 6.25 -8.37 29.08
CA GLN A 372 6.27 -7.47 27.93
C GLN A 372 7.34 -6.38 28.13
N GLY A 373 8.21 -6.20 27.14
CA GLY A 373 9.30 -5.23 27.21
C GLY A 373 10.45 -5.57 28.18
N GLY A 374 10.46 -6.76 28.79
CA GLY A 374 11.49 -7.16 29.77
C GLY A 374 11.32 -6.52 31.15
N LYS A 375 10.09 -6.13 31.51
CA LYS A 375 9.79 -5.47 32.78
C LYS A 375 10.35 -6.26 33.97
N ASP A 376 10.92 -5.57 34.93
CA ASP A 376 11.55 -6.13 36.14
C ASP A 376 12.73 -7.09 35.85
N GLY A 377 13.36 -6.96 34.68
CA GLY A 377 14.42 -7.87 34.23
C GLY A 377 13.91 -9.24 33.76
N ALA A 378 12.59 -9.44 33.71
CA ALA A 378 11.96 -10.69 33.32
C ALA A 378 11.96 -10.84 31.78
N VAL A 379 13.01 -11.43 31.24
CA VAL A 379 13.26 -11.54 29.78
C VAL A 379 13.21 -12.97 29.24
N GLY A 380 12.83 -13.94 30.08
CA GLY A 380 12.73 -15.37 29.75
C GLY A 380 14.03 -16.16 29.90
N GLY A 381 14.04 -17.43 29.49
CA GLY A 381 15.24 -18.28 29.52
C GLY A 381 16.14 -18.10 28.29
N ASP A 382 17.29 -18.79 28.28
CA ASP A 382 18.08 -18.95 27.06
C ASP A 382 17.35 -19.89 26.10
N GLY A 383 17.48 -19.63 24.80
CA GLY A 383 16.72 -20.38 23.82
C GLY A 383 17.17 -20.17 22.38
N HIS A 384 16.38 -20.73 21.48
CA HIS A 384 16.60 -20.69 20.05
C HIS A 384 15.32 -20.34 19.30
N ILE A 385 15.47 -19.65 18.16
CA ILE A 385 14.37 -19.33 17.25
C ILE A 385 14.79 -19.65 15.82
N THR A 386 13.93 -20.36 15.10
CA THR A 386 14.18 -20.84 13.73
C THR A 386 12.86 -21.01 12.97
N PHE A 387 12.82 -20.89 11.65
CA PHE A 387 11.59 -20.91 10.86
C PHE A 387 11.26 -22.29 10.32
N VAL A 388 10.04 -22.79 10.57
CA VAL A 388 9.55 -24.08 10.08
C VAL A 388 9.45 -24.08 8.55
N VAL A 389 10.07 -25.06 7.89
CA VAL A 389 9.97 -25.28 6.43
C VAL A 389 9.26 -26.58 6.07
N GLY A 390 9.15 -27.52 7.00
CA GLY A 390 8.44 -28.79 6.80
C GLY A 390 8.45 -29.68 8.05
N LYS A 391 7.87 -30.87 7.92
CA LYS A 391 7.77 -31.91 8.96
C LYS A 391 8.33 -33.24 8.45
N SER A 392 8.80 -34.11 9.34
CA SER A 392 9.18 -35.48 8.97
C SER A 392 7.95 -36.35 8.67
N ALA A 393 8.14 -37.43 7.91
CA ALA A 393 7.07 -38.37 7.54
C ALA A 393 6.41 -39.05 8.74
N ASP A 394 7.18 -39.34 9.80
CA ASP A 394 6.67 -39.88 11.07
C ASP A 394 5.98 -38.82 11.96
N GLY A 395 5.99 -37.54 11.54
CA GLY A 395 5.42 -36.43 12.28
C GLY A 395 6.12 -36.09 13.59
N LYS A 396 7.32 -36.63 13.89
CA LYS A 396 8.04 -36.41 15.16
C LYS A 396 8.99 -35.21 15.15
N TYR A 397 9.32 -34.68 13.97
CA TYR A 397 10.29 -33.60 13.80
C TYR A 397 9.78 -32.50 12.89
N TYR A 398 10.30 -31.29 13.08
CA TYR A 398 10.24 -30.21 12.11
C TYR A 398 11.62 -29.99 11.49
N TYR A 399 11.62 -29.61 10.21
CA TYR A 399 12.79 -29.05 9.54
C TYR A 399 12.66 -27.55 9.59
N CYS A 400 13.71 -26.86 10.03
CA CYS A 400 13.68 -25.42 10.23
C CYS A 400 14.91 -24.73 9.64
N VAL A 401 14.69 -23.59 8.98
CA VAL A 401 15.75 -22.69 8.50
C VAL A 401 15.95 -21.56 9.49
N GLY A 402 17.19 -21.30 9.88
CA GLY A 402 17.48 -20.29 10.88
C GLY A 402 18.96 -19.97 10.97
N GLY A 403 19.21 -18.80 11.53
CA GLY A 403 20.55 -18.33 11.84
C GLY A 403 21.12 -18.98 13.09
N ASN A 404 22.44 -18.88 13.23
CA ASN A 404 23.18 -19.40 14.38
C ASN A 404 23.00 -20.92 14.56
N GLN A 405 22.81 -21.66 13.45
CA GLN A 405 22.60 -23.10 13.40
C GLN A 405 23.89 -23.85 13.06
N GLY A 406 24.02 -25.10 13.54
CA GLY A 406 25.24 -25.90 13.39
C GLY A 406 26.23 -25.71 14.54
N GLY A 407 26.98 -26.76 14.87
CA GLY A 407 27.86 -26.84 16.03
C GLY A 407 29.24 -26.18 15.85
N SER A 408 29.98 -26.17 16.96
CA SER A 408 31.22 -25.43 17.27
C SER A 408 31.06 -23.90 17.27
N LYS A 409 31.39 -23.27 18.41
CA LYS A 409 31.37 -21.81 18.61
C LYS A 409 32.26 -21.16 17.52
N GLY A 410 31.67 -20.30 16.68
CA GLY A 410 32.35 -19.66 15.53
C GLY A 410 32.20 -20.35 14.17
N ALA A 411 31.56 -21.52 14.08
CA ALA A 411 31.25 -22.21 12.81
C ALA A 411 29.75 -22.21 12.47
N ARG A 412 28.97 -21.37 13.15
CA ARG A 412 27.52 -21.32 13.02
C ARG A 412 27.10 -20.62 11.74
N THR A 413 26.11 -21.18 11.07
CA THR A 413 25.63 -20.72 9.77
C THR A 413 24.12 -20.54 9.75
N VAL A 414 23.61 -19.87 8.72
CA VAL A 414 22.22 -20.00 8.32
C VAL A 414 22.12 -21.30 7.52
N LYS A 415 21.36 -22.25 8.03
CA LYS A 415 21.12 -23.53 7.35
C LYS A 415 19.77 -24.10 7.74
N ILE A 416 19.42 -25.23 7.14
CA ILE A 416 18.29 -26.05 7.59
C ILE A 416 18.81 -27.02 8.65
N SER A 417 18.03 -27.26 9.70
CA SER A 417 18.31 -28.26 10.72
C SER A 417 17.03 -28.93 11.18
N LYS A 418 17.16 -30.18 11.62
CA LYS A 418 16.04 -30.99 12.12
C LYS A 418 15.90 -30.81 13.65
N TYR A 419 14.70 -30.51 14.12
CA TYR A 419 14.36 -30.33 15.54
C TYR A 419 13.24 -31.27 15.97
N SER A 420 13.34 -31.85 17.16
CA SER A 420 12.27 -32.66 17.74
C SER A 420 11.07 -31.78 18.06
N LYS A 421 9.84 -32.27 17.82
CA LYS A 421 8.63 -31.57 18.26
C LYS A 421 8.60 -31.32 19.77
N ASN A 422 9.18 -32.23 20.54
CA ASN A 422 9.19 -32.16 21.99
C ASN A 422 10.13 -31.07 22.53
N ASP A 423 11.03 -30.56 21.70
CA ASP A 423 11.95 -29.49 22.08
C ASP A 423 11.37 -28.10 21.81
N ILE A 424 10.25 -27.99 21.07
CA ILE A 424 9.66 -26.71 20.67
C ILE A 424 8.52 -26.36 21.62
N ASP A 425 8.66 -25.23 22.32
CA ASP A 425 7.69 -24.77 23.30
C ASP A 425 6.51 -24.01 22.67
N TRP A 426 6.78 -23.24 21.60
CA TRP A 426 5.73 -22.53 20.87
C TRP A 426 6.12 -22.12 19.45
N PHE A 427 5.10 -21.79 18.67
CA PHE A 427 5.23 -21.23 17.33
C PHE A 427 4.81 -19.77 17.33
N VAL A 428 5.46 -18.96 16.49
CA VAL A 428 5.18 -17.54 16.37
C VAL A 428 4.95 -17.14 14.91
N ILE A 429 4.00 -16.23 14.71
CA ILE A 429 3.79 -15.51 13.45
C ILE A 429 3.50 -14.04 13.76
N PRO A 430 3.71 -13.11 12.82
CA PRO A 430 3.39 -11.70 13.06
C PRO A 430 1.90 -11.52 13.40
N PRO A 431 1.55 -10.66 14.39
CA PRO A 431 0.20 -10.54 14.91
C PRO A 431 -0.84 -10.08 13.89
N ASN A 432 -0.40 -9.42 12.80
CA ASN A 432 -1.26 -8.96 11.71
C ASN A 432 -1.21 -9.86 10.46
N TYR A 433 -0.59 -11.04 10.56
CA TYR A 433 -0.58 -12.04 9.51
C TYR A 433 -1.71 -13.04 9.73
N ASN A 434 -2.59 -13.19 8.74
CA ASN A 434 -3.71 -14.13 8.77
C ASN A 434 -3.41 -15.29 7.81
N PRO A 435 -2.94 -16.46 8.32
CA PRO A 435 -2.62 -17.59 7.47
C PRO A 435 -3.85 -18.17 6.78
N THR A 436 -3.69 -18.71 5.58
CA THR A 436 -4.72 -19.54 4.95
C THR A 436 -4.67 -20.97 5.49
N ASP A 437 -5.76 -21.74 5.33
CA ASP A 437 -5.80 -23.15 5.75
C ASP A 437 -4.69 -23.99 5.11
N GLU A 438 -4.34 -23.69 3.86
CA GLU A 438 -3.27 -24.36 3.10
C GLU A 438 -1.88 -24.14 3.71
N GLU A 439 -1.64 -23.04 4.41
CA GLU A 439 -0.34 -22.75 5.03
C GLU A 439 -0.02 -23.65 6.22
N TYR A 440 -1.05 -24.24 6.82
CA TYR A 440 -0.90 -25.23 7.88
C TYR A 440 -0.54 -26.62 7.33
N GLU A 441 -0.69 -26.85 6.02
CA GLU A 441 -0.31 -28.10 5.35
C GLU A 441 1.19 -28.14 5.05
N LEU A 442 1.96 -28.39 6.12
CA LEU A 442 3.42 -28.48 6.05
C LEU A 442 3.91 -29.60 5.13
N LYS A 443 4.96 -29.31 4.35
CA LYS A 443 5.68 -30.29 3.53
C LYS A 443 6.15 -31.45 4.39
N THR A 444 5.85 -32.67 3.96
CA THR A 444 6.59 -33.84 4.44
C THR A 444 7.97 -33.85 3.76
N MET A 445 9.03 -33.71 4.56
CA MET A 445 10.42 -33.71 4.11
C MET A 445 11.11 -35.00 4.53
N THR A 446 11.96 -35.52 3.63
CA THR A 446 12.75 -36.74 3.85
C THR A 446 14.18 -36.46 4.33
N SER A 447 14.71 -35.27 4.06
CA SER A 447 16.07 -34.83 4.46
C SER A 447 16.13 -33.30 4.61
N GLU A 448 17.25 -32.77 5.12
CA GLU A 448 17.49 -31.31 5.16
C GLU A 448 17.64 -30.68 3.76
N SER A 449 17.96 -31.49 2.74
CA SER A 449 18.07 -31.06 1.34
C SER A 449 16.73 -31.08 0.59
N ASP A 450 15.70 -31.74 1.14
CA ASP A 450 14.35 -31.84 0.57
C ASP A 450 13.52 -30.58 0.84
N VAL A 451 14.09 -29.40 0.60
CA VAL A 451 13.42 -28.12 0.79
C VAL A 451 12.97 -27.56 -0.55
N ASP A 452 11.81 -26.91 -0.56
CA ASP A 452 11.37 -26.18 -1.74
C ASP A 452 12.34 -24.99 -1.98
N SER A 453 12.83 -24.83 -3.21
CA SER A 453 13.71 -23.71 -3.58
C SER A 453 13.12 -22.36 -3.21
N ALA A 454 13.94 -21.31 -3.05
CA ALA A 454 13.46 -19.95 -2.75
C ALA A 454 12.45 -19.41 -3.79
N ASN A 455 12.43 -19.99 -5.00
CA ASN A 455 11.50 -19.67 -6.09
C ASN A 455 10.25 -20.57 -6.13
N SER A 456 10.19 -21.62 -5.31
CA SER A 456 9.11 -22.60 -5.26
C SER A 456 8.43 -22.66 -3.88
N THR A 457 8.57 -21.61 -3.05
CA THR A 457 7.74 -21.48 -1.84
C THR A 457 6.29 -21.66 -2.25
N ARG A 458 5.69 -22.75 -1.77
CA ARG A 458 4.41 -23.31 -2.20
C ARG A 458 3.40 -22.19 -2.47
N SER A 459 2.86 -22.19 -3.69
CA SER A 459 1.83 -21.23 -4.12
C SER A 459 0.55 -21.40 -3.32
#